data_AF-A0A1J8PNA1-F1
#
_entry.id   AF-A0A1J8PNA1-F1
#
_cell.length_a   1.000
_cell.length_b   1.000
_cell.length_c   1.000
_cell.angle_alpha   90.00
_cell.angle_beta   90.00
_cell.angle_gamma   90.00
#
_symmetry.space_group_name_H-M   'P 1'
#
loop_
_entity.id
_entity.type
_entity.pdbx_description
1 polymer ?
#
loop_
_entity_poly.entity_id
_entity_poly.type
_entity_poly.pdbx_seq_one_letter_code
_entity_poly.pdbx_strand_id
1 'polypeptide(L)'
;AEDVSGHSVSSAGDVNGDGLDDLIIGAPHHLDLSTPNAKYTSKSYVVFGKTNATAVNLSDIASGIGGFVINGKDAGDYSGFSTSSAGDVNGDGLDDLIIGANDSTNSAGENQAGRSFVVFGKINTTAVDLSNMGMGGFV
;
A
#
# COMPACT_ATOMS: atom_id res chain seq x y z
N ALA A 1 -17.17 -3.20 -2.42
CA ALA A 1 -16.96 -1.75 -2.38
C ALA A 1 -16.14 -1.40 -3.61
N GLU A 2 -16.54 -0.39 -4.37
CA GLU A 2 -15.72 0.12 -5.46
C GLU A 2 -14.61 0.95 -4.83
N ASP A 3 -13.38 0.49 -4.94
CA ASP A 3 -12.20 1.35 -4.79
C ASP A 3 -11.60 1.59 -6.17
N VAL A 4 -10.86 2.68 -6.30
CA VAL A 4 -10.15 3.01 -7.55
C VAL A 4 -8.85 2.20 -7.69
N SER A 5 -8.88 0.92 -7.32
CA SER A 5 -7.72 0.05 -7.46
C SER A 5 -7.22 0.02 -8.90
N GLY A 6 -5.90 0.06 -9.05
CA GLY A 6 -5.24 0.19 -10.36
C GLY A 6 -4.98 1.63 -10.79
N HIS A 7 -5.24 2.63 -9.93
CA HIS A 7 -4.88 4.02 -10.19
C HIS A 7 -3.36 4.19 -10.41
N SER A 8 -2.56 3.46 -9.64
CA SER A 8 -1.13 3.28 -9.89
C SER A 8 -0.77 1.81 -9.77
N VAL A 9 0.16 1.35 -10.60
CA VAL A 9 0.70 -0.01 -10.55
C VAL A 9 2.20 0.04 -10.79
N SER A 10 2.95 -0.79 -10.07
CA SER A 10 4.39 -0.93 -10.27
C SER A 10 4.85 -2.33 -9.86
N SER A 11 5.95 -2.80 -10.45
CA SER A 11 6.70 -3.89 -9.82
C SER A 11 7.10 -3.47 -8.41
N ALA A 12 7.03 -4.41 -7.47
CA ALA A 12 7.44 -4.24 -6.09
C ALA A 12 8.85 -4.81 -5.83
N GLY A 13 9.36 -5.69 -6.70
CA GLY A 13 10.50 -6.55 -6.38
C GLY A 13 10.07 -7.74 -5.53
N ASP A 14 11.00 -8.50 -4.97
CA ASP A 14 10.71 -9.65 -4.11
C ASP A 14 10.56 -9.19 -2.66
N VAL A 15 9.34 -8.79 -2.27
CA VAL A 15 9.09 -8.19 -0.95
C VAL A 15 8.88 -9.25 0.12
N ASN A 16 8.67 -10.50 -0.26
CA ASN A 16 8.41 -11.61 0.65
C ASN A 16 9.56 -12.64 0.70
N GLY A 17 10.59 -12.49 -0.14
CA GLY A 17 11.79 -13.31 -0.19
C GLY A 17 11.56 -14.70 -0.80
N ASP A 18 10.53 -14.88 -1.63
CA ASP A 18 10.20 -16.17 -2.25
C ASP A 18 10.89 -16.40 -3.62
N GLY A 19 11.62 -15.40 -4.10
CA GLY A 19 12.35 -15.41 -5.36
C GLY A 19 11.50 -15.03 -6.58
N LEU A 20 10.27 -14.56 -6.39
CA LEU A 20 9.42 -14.01 -7.44
C LEU A 20 9.18 -12.52 -7.21
N ASP A 21 9.21 -11.75 -8.30
CA ASP A 21 8.82 -10.34 -8.23
C ASP A 21 7.32 -10.22 -7.90
N ASP A 22 7.03 -9.33 -6.95
CA ASP A 22 5.71 -8.96 -6.48
C ASP A 22 5.17 -7.71 -7.22
N LEU A 23 3.89 -7.41 -6.98
CA LEU A 23 3.21 -6.25 -7.57
C LEU A 23 2.64 -5.35 -6.47
N ILE A 24 2.74 -4.03 -6.66
CA ILE A 24 1.99 -3.06 -5.86
C ILE A 24 0.92 -2.33 -6.68
N ILE A 25 -0.28 -2.22 -6.11
CA ILE A 25 -1.45 -1.58 -6.72
C ILE A 25 -1.99 -0.51 -5.78
N GLY A 26 -2.01 0.74 -6.24
CA GLY A 26 -2.59 1.87 -5.53
C GLY A 26 -4.11 2.00 -5.73
N ALA A 27 -4.82 2.31 -4.65
CA ALA A 27 -6.25 2.61 -4.61
C ALA A 27 -6.50 3.87 -3.73
N PRO A 28 -6.12 5.07 -4.20
CA PRO A 28 -6.14 6.31 -3.42
C PRO A 28 -7.55 6.82 -3.04
N HIS A 29 -8.61 6.27 -3.65
CA HIS A 29 -10.00 6.54 -3.29
C HIS A 29 -10.75 5.24 -2.96
N HIS A 30 -10.74 4.86 -1.68
CA HIS A 30 -11.67 3.89 -1.13
C HIS A 30 -12.80 4.64 -0.41
N LEU A 31 -14.03 4.50 -0.89
CA LEU A 31 -15.20 5.05 -0.22
C LEU A 31 -15.91 3.93 0.55
N ASP A 32 -15.77 3.91 1.88
CA ASP A 32 -16.47 2.95 2.73
C ASP A 32 -17.93 3.38 2.97
N LEU A 33 -18.79 3.07 2.00
CA LEU A 33 -20.23 3.35 2.02
C LEU A 33 -20.99 2.69 3.19
N SER A 34 -20.36 1.83 4.00
CA SER A 34 -20.99 1.24 5.19
C SER A 34 -21.06 2.20 6.39
N THR A 35 -20.40 3.36 6.31
CA THR A 35 -20.40 4.39 7.35
C THR A 35 -21.13 5.67 6.91
N PRO A 36 -22.12 6.18 7.68
CA PRO A 36 -22.67 7.52 7.43
C PRO A 36 -21.56 8.57 7.55
N ASN A 37 -21.43 9.45 6.56
CA ASN A 37 -20.28 10.38 6.39
C ASN A 37 -18.94 9.67 6.12
N ALA A 38 -18.98 8.53 5.44
CA ALA A 38 -17.81 7.82 4.93
C ALA A 38 -16.76 8.80 4.38
N LYS A 39 -15.64 8.91 5.08
CA LYS A 39 -14.49 9.65 4.56
C LYS A 39 -13.75 8.71 3.62
N TYR A 40 -13.24 9.25 2.51
CA TYR A 40 -12.38 8.51 1.61
C TYR A 40 -11.17 7.99 2.40
N THR A 41 -11.07 6.67 2.58
CA THR A 41 -9.83 6.05 3.00
C THR A 41 -9.04 5.68 1.77
N SER A 42 -7.76 5.40 1.93
CA SER A 42 -6.89 5.04 0.84
C SER A 42 -6.35 3.64 1.11
N LYS A 43 -6.15 2.83 0.07
CA LYS A 43 -5.50 1.52 0.21
C LYS A 43 -4.43 1.36 -0.85
N SER A 44 -3.46 0.52 -0.56
CA SER A 44 -2.61 -0.11 -1.56
C SER A 44 -2.55 -1.61 -1.30
N TYR A 45 -2.39 -2.39 -2.35
CA TYR A 45 -2.37 -3.84 -2.28
C TYR A 45 -1.02 -4.33 -2.77
N VAL A 46 -0.33 -5.11 -1.95
CA VAL A 46 0.86 -5.85 -2.33
C VAL A 46 0.43 -7.25 -2.65
N VAL A 47 0.66 -7.67 -3.88
CA VAL A 47 0.29 -8.98 -4.41
C VAL A 47 1.55 -9.79 -4.60
N PHE A 48 1.65 -10.92 -3.91
CA PHE A 48 2.80 -11.79 -4.06
C PHE A 48 2.81 -12.48 -5.42
N GLY A 49 4.00 -12.55 -6.01
CA GLY A 49 4.29 -13.23 -7.26
C GLY A 49 3.87 -14.69 -7.20
N LYS A 50 3.45 -15.24 -8.34
CA LYS A 50 3.06 -16.65 -8.42
C LYS A 50 3.20 -17.22 -9.82
N THR A 51 3.36 -18.54 -9.89
CA THR A 51 3.59 -19.27 -11.14
C THR A 51 2.32 -19.88 -11.76
N ASN A 52 1.20 -19.89 -11.02
CA ASN A 52 -0.08 -20.35 -11.54
C ASN A 52 -0.90 -19.19 -12.14
N ALA A 53 -1.78 -19.53 -13.09
CA ALA A 53 -2.63 -18.56 -13.79
C ALA A 53 -3.98 -18.28 -13.09
N THR A 54 -4.16 -18.69 -11.84
CA THR A 54 -5.41 -18.41 -11.10
C THR A 54 -5.59 -16.90 -10.97
N ALA A 55 -6.81 -16.38 -11.09
CA ALA A 55 -7.04 -14.95 -10.86
C ALA A 55 -6.69 -14.53 -9.42
N VAL A 56 -6.32 -13.27 -9.23
CA VAL A 56 -6.11 -12.66 -7.91
C VAL A 56 -7.29 -11.73 -7.64
N ASN A 57 -7.96 -11.90 -6.50
CA ASN A 57 -8.96 -10.95 -6.03
C ASN A 57 -8.34 -10.06 -4.96
N LEU A 58 -8.48 -8.74 -5.08
CA LEU A 58 -7.93 -7.81 -4.08
C LEU A 58 -8.59 -7.92 -2.71
N SER A 59 -9.81 -8.48 -2.63
CA SER A 59 -10.44 -8.84 -1.36
C SER A 59 -9.70 -9.94 -0.61
N ASP A 60 -9.08 -10.87 -1.33
CA ASP A 60 -8.29 -11.95 -0.75
C ASP A 60 -6.97 -11.37 -0.20
N ILE A 61 -6.34 -10.46 -0.95
CA ILE A 61 -5.16 -9.70 -0.52
C ILE A 61 -5.45 -8.86 0.73
N ALA A 62 -6.59 -8.17 0.76
CA ALA A 62 -7.06 -7.44 1.94
C ALA A 62 -7.27 -8.34 3.17
N SER A 63 -7.54 -9.62 2.94
CA SER A 63 -7.71 -10.65 3.97
C SER A 63 -6.42 -11.41 4.27
N GLY A 64 -5.27 -10.98 3.70
CA GLY A 64 -3.96 -11.56 3.95
C GLY A 64 -3.68 -12.86 3.17
N ILE A 65 -4.40 -13.11 2.08
CA ILE A 65 -4.23 -14.30 1.23
C ILE A 65 -3.50 -13.89 -0.05
N GLY A 66 -2.26 -14.36 -0.23
CA GLY A 66 -1.46 -14.10 -1.43
C GLY A 66 -0.84 -12.69 -1.48
N GLY A 67 -0.75 -12.01 -0.34
CA GLY A 67 -0.22 -10.65 -0.24
C GLY A 67 -0.74 -9.94 1.02
N PHE A 68 -0.56 -8.62 1.09
CA PHE A 68 -1.06 -7.80 2.20
C PHE A 68 -1.57 -6.45 1.73
N VAL A 69 -2.40 -5.82 2.57
CA VAL A 69 -2.93 -4.47 2.34
C VAL A 69 -2.16 -3.43 3.15
N ILE A 70 -1.97 -2.26 2.55
CA ILE A 70 -1.46 -1.04 3.18
C ILE A 70 -2.63 -0.08 3.31
N ASN A 71 -3.04 0.25 4.53
CA ASN A 71 -4.11 1.20 4.79
C ASN A 71 -3.55 2.62 4.91
N GLY A 72 -4.22 3.57 4.27
CA GLY A 72 -3.88 4.98 4.30
C GLY A 72 -3.87 5.58 5.70
N LYS A 73 -3.11 6.67 5.87
CA LYS A 73 -2.88 7.27 7.19
C LYS A 73 -4.09 8.09 7.63
N ASP A 74 -4.52 9.01 6.77
CA ASP A 74 -5.61 9.95 7.04
C ASP A 74 -6.63 9.87 5.92
N ALA A 75 -7.90 10.12 6.24
CA ALA A 75 -8.90 10.18 5.21
C ALA A 75 -8.68 11.39 4.29
N GLY A 76 -8.68 11.16 2.98
CA GLY A 76 -8.37 12.19 1.99
C GLY A 76 -6.88 12.53 1.85
N ASP A 77 -5.97 11.67 2.30
CA ASP A 77 -4.53 11.82 2.03
C ASP A 77 -4.10 11.29 0.65
N TYR A 78 -4.96 10.50 0.01
CA TYR A 78 -4.75 9.86 -1.30
C TYR A 78 -3.48 8.99 -1.33
N SER A 79 -3.13 8.32 -0.23
CA SER A 79 -2.00 7.38 -0.24
C SER A 79 -2.20 6.28 -1.28
N GLY A 80 -1.17 5.99 -2.07
CA GLY A 80 -1.29 5.10 -3.22
C GLY A 80 -1.70 5.83 -4.50
N PHE A 81 -1.64 7.17 -4.53
CA PHE A 81 -1.77 7.93 -5.76
C PHE A 81 -0.63 7.62 -6.73
N SER A 82 0.57 7.39 -6.18
CA SER A 82 1.74 6.86 -6.88
C SER A 82 2.37 5.75 -6.04
N THR A 83 2.91 4.74 -6.71
CA THR A 83 3.56 3.58 -6.09
C THR A 83 4.83 3.23 -6.85
N SER A 84 5.88 2.79 -6.15
CA SER A 84 7.14 2.31 -6.74
C SER A 84 7.78 1.26 -5.84
N SER A 85 8.62 0.39 -6.40
CA SER A 85 9.64 -0.32 -5.62
C SER A 85 10.71 0.66 -5.13
N ALA A 86 11.27 0.40 -3.96
CA ALA A 86 12.42 1.10 -3.38
C ALA A 86 13.71 0.27 -3.47
N GLY A 87 13.60 -1.03 -3.77
CA GLY A 87 14.63 -2.03 -3.47
C GLY A 87 14.75 -2.28 -1.96
N ASP A 88 15.66 -3.15 -1.55
CA ASP A 88 16.03 -3.34 -0.13
C ASP A 88 16.77 -2.11 0.42
N VAL A 89 16.05 -1.17 1.04
CA VAL A 89 16.64 0.06 1.59
C VAL A 89 17.08 -0.08 3.04
N ASN A 90 16.63 -1.12 3.74
CA ASN A 90 16.94 -1.37 5.14
C ASN A 90 18.05 -2.43 5.35
N GLY A 91 18.43 -3.14 4.29
CA GLY A 91 19.47 -4.17 4.27
C GLY A 91 19.03 -5.52 4.84
N ASP A 92 17.73 -5.83 4.87
CA ASP A 92 17.21 -7.08 5.41
C ASP A 92 17.06 -8.20 4.36
N GLY A 93 17.31 -7.88 3.10
CA GLY A 93 17.25 -8.80 1.97
C GLY A 93 15.88 -8.91 1.32
N LEU A 94 14.90 -8.09 1.70
CA LEU A 94 13.58 -7.99 1.07
C LEU A 94 13.43 -6.65 0.37
N ASP A 95 12.80 -6.63 -0.81
CA ASP A 95 12.56 -5.36 -1.49
C ASP A 95 11.50 -4.54 -0.74
N ASP A 96 11.74 -3.22 -0.62
CA ASP A 96 10.85 -2.27 0.04
C ASP A 96 10.03 -1.46 -0.97
N LEU A 97 9.04 -0.73 -0.47
CA LEU A 97 7.99 -0.09 -1.26
C LEU A 97 7.89 1.41 -0.98
N ILE A 98 7.61 2.21 -2.00
CA ILE A 98 7.31 3.64 -1.87
C ILE A 98 5.82 3.88 -2.16
N ILE A 99 5.14 4.58 -1.24
CA ILE A 99 3.74 5.00 -1.37
C ILE A 99 3.66 6.53 -1.32
N GLY A 100 3.19 7.15 -2.41
CA GLY A 100 2.93 8.59 -2.45
C GLY A 100 1.51 8.93 -2.02
N ALA A 101 1.38 9.98 -1.21
CA ALA A 101 0.14 10.58 -0.72
C ALA A 101 0.16 12.09 -1.03
N ASN A 102 -0.30 12.46 -2.23
CA ASN A 102 -0.08 13.80 -2.79
C ASN A 102 -0.95 14.90 -2.17
N ASP A 103 -2.11 14.57 -1.59
CA ASP A 103 -3.02 15.55 -0.98
C ASP A 103 -2.93 15.56 0.56
N SER A 104 -1.86 14.97 1.10
CA SER A 104 -1.65 14.92 2.54
C SER A 104 -1.61 16.33 3.18
N THR A 105 -2.35 16.51 4.27
CA THR A 105 -2.22 17.69 5.15
C THR A 105 -1.01 17.55 6.07
N ASN A 106 -0.19 18.60 6.22
CA ASN A 106 0.91 18.61 7.18
C ASN A 106 0.47 19.00 8.61
N SER A 107 1.39 18.91 9.56
CA SER A 107 1.15 19.27 10.97
C SER A 107 0.80 20.75 11.20
N ALA A 108 1.02 21.62 10.20
CA ALA A 108 0.64 23.03 10.23
C ALA A 108 -0.77 23.27 9.65
N GLY A 109 -1.45 22.23 9.16
CA GLY A 109 -2.80 22.33 8.57
C GLY A 109 -2.80 22.74 7.09
N GLU A 110 -1.65 22.74 6.43
CA GLU A 110 -1.57 23.04 4.99
C GLU A 110 -2.00 21.80 4.20
N ASN A 111 -3.04 21.96 3.37
CA ASN A 111 -3.45 20.94 2.41
C ASN A 111 -2.39 20.81 1.30
N GLN A 112 -2.29 19.63 0.69
CA GLN A 112 -1.40 19.38 -0.46
C GLN A 112 0.10 19.50 -0.14
N ALA A 113 0.50 19.33 1.13
CA ALA A 113 1.91 19.30 1.49
C ALA A 113 2.63 18.07 0.92
N GLY A 114 1.87 17.00 0.65
CA GLY A 114 2.39 15.74 0.16
C GLY A 114 3.12 14.95 1.25
N ARG A 115 3.03 13.62 1.19
CA ARG A 115 3.85 12.68 1.98
C ARG A 115 4.27 11.52 1.08
N SER A 116 5.44 10.96 1.37
CA SER A 116 5.89 9.70 0.77
C SER A 116 6.26 8.76 1.91
N PHE A 117 5.77 7.53 1.85
CA PHE A 117 6.07 6.51 2.84
C PHE A 117 6.96 5.47 2.21
N VAL A 118 7.97 5.01 2.94
CA VAL A 118 8.66 3.76 2.66
C VAL A 118 8.06 2.69 3.55
N VAL A 119 7.60 1.60 2.96
CA VAL A 119 7.07 0.43 3.66
C VAL A 119 8.02 -0.73 3.42
N PHE A 120 8.50 -1.35 4.50
CA PHE A 120 9.46 -2.43 4.37
C PHE A 120 8.82 -3.74 3.88
N GLY A 121 9.60 -4.48 3.10
CA GLY A 121 9.30 -5.86 2.71
C GLY A 121 9.07 -6.75 3.93
N LYS A 122 8.25 -7.79 3.76
CA LYS A 122 7.88 -8.72 4.84
C LYS A 122 7.31 -10.02 4.32
N ILE A 123 7.70 -11.11 4.98
CA ILE A 123 7.23 -12.47 4.70
C ILE A 123 5.77 -12.68 5.12
N ASN A 124 5.35 -12.08 6.24
CA ASN A 124 3.97 -12.25 6.73
C ASN A 124 2.98 -11.34 6.00
N THR A 125 1.70 -11.71 6.02
CA THR A 125 0.64 -11.00 5.29
C THR A 125 -0.17 -10.03 6.14
N THR A 126 0.30 -9.69 7.35
CA THR A 126 -0.39 -8.74 8.22
C THR A 126 -0.47 -7.38 7.55
N ALA A 127 -1.63 -6.72 7.66
CA ALA A 127 -1.82 -5.37 7.12
C ALA A 127 -0.80 -4.37 7.70
N VAL A 128 -0.46 -3.36 6.90
CA VAL A 128 0.35 -2.21 7.33
C VAL A 128 -0.57 -0.99 7.42
N ASP A 129 -0.53 -0.28 8.55
CA ASP A 129 -1.26 0.98 8.71
C ASP A 129 -0.27 2.15 8.63
N LEU A 130 -0.40 3.02 7.61
CA LEU A 130 0.50 4.18 7.44
C LEU A 130 0.37 5.21 8.58
N SER A 131 -0.68 5.12 9.38
CA SER A 131 -0.84 5.89 10.61
C SER A 131 0.02 5.37 11.77
N ASN A 132 0.48 4.13 11.70
CA ASN A 132 1.26 3.47 12.74
C ASN A 132 2.20 2.40 12.15
N MET A 133 3.28 2.84 11.52
CA MET A 133 4.19 1.95 10.80
C MET A 133 5.18 1.19 11.69
N GLY A 134 5.41 1.65 12.93
CA GLY A 134 6.34 1.01 13.86
C GLY A 134 7.73 0.79 13.25
N MET A 135 8.19 -0.46 13.21
CA MET A 135 9.45 -0.87 12.55
C MET A 135 9.28 -1.28 11.08
N GLY A 136 8.07 -1.19 10.52
CA GLY A 136 7.74 -1.62 9.16
C GLY A 136 7.93 -0.54 8.10
N GLY A 137 8.67 0.53 8.39
CA GLY A 137 8.96 1.60 7.42
C GLY A 137 9.17 2.98 8.04
N PHE A 138 9.20 4.02 7.20
CA PHE A 138 9.29 5.42 7.61
C PHE A 138 8.54 6.38 6.65
N VAL A 139 8.37 7.65 7.06
CA VAL A 139 7.75 8.74 6.28
C VAL A 139 8.71 9.91 6.12
#